data_AF-A0A2W6DH76-F1
#
_entry.id   AF-A0A2W6DH76-F1
#
_cell.length_a   1.000
_cell.length_b   1.000
_cell.length_c   1.000
_cell.angle_alpha   90.00
_cell.angle_beta   90.00
_cell.angle_gamma   90.00
#
_symmetry.space_group_name_H-M   'P 1'
#
loop_
_entity.id
_entity.type
_entity.pdbx_description
1 polymer ?
#
loop_
_entity_poly.entity_id
_entity_poly.type
_entity_poly.pdbx_seq_one_letter_code
_entity_poly.pdbx_strand_id
1 'polypeptide(L)' 'MSAEDLEKYETEMELSLYKEYRDVVGQFAYVVETERRFYLANEVDVQARNADGEVYFEVRMSDAWVWDMYRP' A
#
# COMPACT_ATOMS: atom_id res chain seq x y z
N MET A 1 13.50 -17.83 18.58
CA MET A 1 12.51 -18.13 17.53
C MET A 1 13.21 -19.01 16.52
N SER A 2 12.59 -20.13 16.15
CA SER A 2 13.08 -21.02 15.10
C SER A 2 12.74 -20.47 13.72
N ALA A 3 13.34 -21.02 12.66
CA ALA A 3 12.98 -20.67 11.28
C ALA A 3 11.50 -20.96 10.99
N GLU A 4 10.96 -22.04 11.56
CA GLU A 4 9.55 -22.42 11.43
C GLU A 4 8.62 -21.42 12.15
N ASP A 5 9.03 -20.88 13.30
CA ASP A 5 8.26 -19.84 14.00
C ASP A 5 8.21 -18.54 13.18
N LEU A 6 9.29 -18.19 12.48
CA LEU A 6 9.37 -16.99 11.63
C LEU A 6 8.49 -17.14 10.39
N GLU A 7 8.59 -18.27 9.68
CA GLU A 7 7.75 -18.54 8.50
C GLU A 7 6.26 -18.56 8.85
N LYS A 8 5.92 -19.15 10.00
CA LYS A 8 4.53 -19.16 10.49
C LYS A 8 4.04 -17.75 10.80
N TYR A 9 4.87 -16.93 11.44
CA TYR A 9 4.53 -15.55 11.75
C TYR A 9 4.30 -14.71 10.48
N GLU A 10 5.19 -14.84 9.48
CA GLU A 10 5.04 -14.17 8.18
C GLU A 10 3.74 -14.60 7.48
N THR A 11 3.45 -15.91 7.45
CA THR A 11 2.22 -16.46 6.86
C THR A 11 0.96 -15.92 7.54
N GLU A 12 0.97 -15.82 8.87
CA GLU A 12 -0.16 -15.29 9.64
C GLU A 12 -0.37 -13.78 9.37
N MET A 13 0.73 -13.01 9.26
CA MET A 13 0.66 -11.59 8.89
C MET A 13 0.10 -11.39 7.48
N GLU A 14 0.58 -12.15 6.49
CA GLU A 14 0.06 -12.11 5.12
C GLU A 14 -1.43 -12.42 5.06
N LEU A 15 -1.86 -13.48 5.77
CA LEU A 15 -3.26 -13.88 5.82
C LEU A 15 -4.13 -12.80 6.46
N SER A 16 -3.62 -12.13 7.50
CA SER A 16 -4.33 -11.02 8.15
C SER A 16 -4.47 -9.84 7.21
N LEU A 17 -3.39 -9.45 6.53
CA LEU A 17 -3.39 -8.34 5.57
C LEU A 17 -4.36 -8.60 4.40
N TYR A 18 -4.38 -9.82 3.87
CA TYR A 18 -5.31 -10.21 2.81
C TYR A 18 -6.78 -10.12 3.25
N LYS A 19 -7.09 -10.54 4.48
CA LYS A 19 -8.46 -10.43 5.03
C LYS A 19 -8.87 -8.97 5.18
N GLU A 20 -8.01 -8.14 5.75
CA GLU A 20 -8.24 -6.70 5.89
C GLU A 20 -8.53 -6.08 4.53
N TYR A 21 -7.68 -6.34 3.53
CA TYR A 21 -7.89 -5.88 2.16
C TYR A 21 -9.25 -6.28 1.60
N ARG A 22 -9.62 -7.57 1.72
CA ARG A 22 -10.91 -8.07 1.21
C ARG A 22 -12.09 -7.32 1.84
N ASP A 23 -11.99 -7.01 3.13
CA ASP A 23 -13.07 -6.37 3.88
C ASP A 23 -13.23 -4.87 3.53
N VAL A 24 -12.14 -4.21 3.13
CA VAL A 24 -12.14 -2.75 2.88
C VAL A 24 -12.10 -2.37 1.40
N VAL A 25 -11.69 -3.26 0.48
CA VAL A 25 -11.47 -2.91 -0.95
C VAL A 25 -12.68 -2.25 -1.61
N GLY A 26 -13.89 -2.69 -1.27
CA GLY A 26 -15.12 -2.11 -1.82
C GLY A 26 -15.49 -0.72 -1.28
N GLN A 27 -14.75 -0.21 -0.29
CA GLN A 27 -14.97 1.09 0.34
C GLN A 27 -14.13 2.20 -0.30
N PHE A 28 -13.18 1.84 -1.18
CA PHE A 28 -12.28 2.79 -1.84
C PHE A 28 -12.62 3.00 -3.30
N ALA A 29 -12.46 4.23 -3.77
CA ALA A 29 -12.73 4.61 -5.15
C ALA A 29 -11.57 4.32 -6.11
N TYR A 30 -10.32 4.31 -5.60
CA TYR A 30 -9.11 4.23 -6.42
C TYR A 30 -8.12 3.19 -5.89
N VAL A 31 -7.39 2.61 -6.84
CA VAL A 31 -6.16 1.86 -6.62
C VAL A 31 -5.00 2.72 -7.11
N VAL A 32 -3.96 2.86 -6.28
CA VAL A 32 -2.71 3.52 -6.66
C VAL A 32 -1.56 2.53 -6.50
N GLU A 33 -0.90 2.20 -7.61
CA GLU A 33 0.24 1.29 -7.62
C GLU A 33 1.51 2.07 -7.97
N THR A 34 2.54 1.87 -7.14
CA THR A 34 3.89 2.40 -7.34
C THR A 34 4.86 1.24 -7.41
N GLU A 35 6.11 1.49 -7.82
CA GLU A 35 7.15 0.44 -7.87
C GLU A 35 7.37 -0.27 -6.51
N ARG A 36 7.07 0.39 -5.38
CA ARG A 36 7.34 -0.14 -4.04
C ARG A 36 6.11 -0.64 -3.30
N ARG A 37 4.92 -0.10 -3.61
CA ARG A 37 3.72 -0.24 -2.78
C ARG A 37 2.44 -0.12 -3.59
N PHE A 38 1.42 -0.80 -3.08
CA PHE A 38 0.04 -0.76 -3.51
C PHE A 38 -0.82 -0.05 -2.46
N TYR A 39 -1.69 0.85 -2.91
CA TYR A 39 -2.58 1.62 -2.06
C TYR A 39 -4.02 1.57 -2.56
N LEU A 40 -4.95 1.70 -1.62
CA LEU A 40 -6.33 2.06 -1.89
C LEU A 40 -6.55 3.49 -1.38
N ALA A 41 -7.33 4.30 -2.09
CA ALA A 41 -7.61 5.68 -1.69
C ALA A 41 -9.00 6.12 -2.16
N ASN A 42 -9.59 7.09 -1.48
CA ASN A 42 -10.84 7.71 -1.91
C ASN A 42 -10.65 8.96 -2.77
N GLU A 43 -9.50 9.63 -2.63
CA GLU A 43 -9.12 10.75 -3.48
C GLU A 43 -7.65 10.61 -3.88
N VAL A 44 -7.34 10.97 -5.12
CA VAL A 44 -5.98 10.94 -5.67
C VAL A 44 -5.74 12.21 -6.49
N ASP A 45 -4.72 12.97 -6.11
CA ASP A 45 -4.21 14.11 -6.88
C ASP A 45 -2.76 13.82 -7.32
N VAL A 46 -2.50 13.88 -8.63
CA VAL A 46 -1.20 13.60 -9.23
C VAL A 46 -0.67 14.85 -9.91
N GLN A 47 0.48 15.32 -9.47
CA GLN A 47 1.14 16.51 -9.98
C GLN A 47 2.50 16.13 -10.57
N ALA A 48 2.69 16.36 -11.87
CA ALA A 48 4.00 16.22 -12.49
C ALA A 48 4.89 17.40 -12.06
N ARG A 49 6.08 17.09 -11.52
CA ARG A 49 7.10 18.06 -11.12
C ARG A 49 8.31 17.91 -12.02
N ASN A 50 8.80 19.05 -12.50
CA ASN A 50 10.08 19.14 -13.19
C ASN A 50 11.10 19.71 -12.22
N ALA A 51 12.17 18.97 -11.94
CA ALA A 51 13.29 19.44 -11.12
C ALA A 51 14.59 19.08 -11.83
N ASP A 52 15.39 20.10 -12.16
CA ASP A 52 16.74 19.95 -12.70
C ASP A 52 16.87 19.00 -13.91
N GLY A 53 15.85 18.95 -14.77
CA GLY A 53 15.81 18.11 -15.97
C GLY A 53 15.22 16.71 -15.77
N GLU A 54 14.87 16.36 -14.54
CA GLU A 54 14.17 15.13 -14.20
C GLU A 54 12.69 15.39 -13.94
N VAL A 55 11.85 14.42 -14.29
CA VAL A 55 10.41 14.44 -14.03
C VAL A 55 10.11 13.44 -12.92
N TYR A 56 9.45 13.89 -11.87
CA TYR A 56 8.85 13.02 -10.87
C TYR A 56 7.38 13.37 -10.67
N PHE A 57 6.62 12.42 -10.13
CA PHE A 57 5.21 12.60 -9.85
C PHE A 57 5.01 12.74 -8.34
N GLU A 58 4.47 13.87 -7.92
CA GLU A 58 3.96 14.04 -6.57
C GLU A 58 2.54 13.49 -6.54
N VAL A 59 2.29 12.51 -5.68
CA VAL A 59 0.98 11.88 -5.52
C VAL A 59 0.47 12.17 -4.12
N ARG A 60 -0.70 12.79 -4.02
CA ARG A 60 -1.43 13.02 -2.76
C ARG A 60 -2.65 12.11 -2.73
N MET A 61 -2.83 11.40 -1.63
CA MET A 61 -3.94 10.47 -1.43
C MET A 61 -4.66 10.81 -0.13
N SER A 62 -6.00 10.77 -0.15
CA SER A 62 -6.86 10.93 1.04
C SER A 62 -7.52 9.60 1.38
N ASP A 63 -7.72 9.36 2.69
CA ASP A 63 -8.25 8.11 3.24
C ASP A 63 -7.53 6.90 2.63
N ALA A 64 -6.22 6.82 2.84
CA ALA A 64 -5.39 5.82 2.18
C ALA A 64 -5.20 4.58 3.04
N TRP A 65 -5.38 3.41 2.42
CA TRP A 65 -4.97 2.12 2.95
C TRP A 65 -3.76 1.61 2.16
N VAL A 66 -2.82 0.94 2.80
CA VAL A 66 -1.58 0.46 2.17
C VAL A 66 -1.41 -1.04 2.34
N TRP A 67 -1.03 -1.72 1.25
CA TRP A 67 -0.56 -3.09 1.33
C TRP A 67 0.89 -3.11 1.84
N ASP A 68 1.06 -3.06 3.16
CA ASP A 68 2.36 -3.10 3.83
C ASP A 68 2.29 -4.07 5.02
N MET A 69 3.16 -5.07 5.05
CA MET A 69 3.23 -6.04 6.14
C MET A 69 3.90 -5.48 7.40
N TYR A 70 4.61 -4.35 7.28
CA TYR A 70 5.38 -3.74 8.36
C TYR A 70 4.79 -2.40 8.79
N ARG A 71 3.46 -2.23 8.74
CA ARG A 71 2.83 -1.02 9.30
C ARG A 71 3.24 -0.86 10.77
N PRO A 72 3.69 0.34 11.20
CA PRO A 72 4.08 0.59 12.58
C PRO A 72 2.90 0.55 13.54
#